data_AF-A1TX35-F1
#
_entry.id   AF-A1TX35-F1
#
_cell.length_a   1.000
_cell.length_b   1.000
_cell.length_c   1.000
_cell.angle_alpha   90.00
_cell.angle_beta   90.00
_cell.angle_gamma   90.00
#
_symmetry.space_group_name_H-M   'P 1'
#
loop_
_entity.id
_entity.type
_entity.pdbx_description
1 polymer ?
#
loop_
_entity_poly.entity_id
_entity_poly.type
_entity_poly.pdbx_seq_one_letter_code
_entity_poly.pdbx_strand_id
1 'polypeptide(L)'
;MRPAEIANQEIIDAGKRLQSTGKNITGYGLRRILGAGDPKRLKSVWDEFSTKDKIDRNTDLRLPAELEDLVAELENNLVEQIRPLTVQIYDGALKAAQRQVSETSRELKQLKLEIEAEILDANAIIEDLEQRLADSAQRLQETSEELKQSEEARYKYERQAITLDAEVNQLRENSTYEELMKRILALESKGKNG
;
A
#
# COMPACT_ATOMS: atom_id res chain seq x y z
N MET A 1 -25.26 -18.95 -68.60
CA MET A 1 -25.28 -19.56 -67.25
C MET A 1 -25.35 -21.07 -67.43
N ARG A 2 -24.43 -21.86 -66.87
CA ARG A 2 -24.58 -23.32 -66.85
C ARG A 2 -25.69 -23.66 -65.83
N PRO A 3 -26.67 -24.52 -66.16
CA PRO A 3 -27.68 -24.95 -65.19
C PRO A 3 -26.99 -25.59 -63.97
N ALA A 4 -27.51 -25.32 -62.78
CA ALA A 4 -27.00 -25.98 -61.59
C ALA A 4 -27.37 -27.48 -61.67
N GLU A 5 -26.38 -28.36 -61.47
CA GLU A 5 -26.55 -29.83 -61.58
C GLU A 5 -27.56 -30.43 -60.60
N ILE A 6 -27.96 -29.70 -59.56
CA ILE A 6 -28.91 -30.14 -58.53
C ILE A 6 -29.95 -29.04 -58.32
N ALA A 7 -31.22 -29.40 -58.39
CA ALA A 7 -32.33 -28.49 -58.20
C ALA A 7 -32.49 -28.09 -56.73
N ASN A 8 -32.91 -26.85 -56.45
CA ASN A 8 -33.07 -26.35 -55.08
C ASN A 8 -34.05 -27.20 -54.26
N GLN A 9 -35.10 -27.76 -54.90
CA GLN A 9 -36.06 -28.64 -54.24
C GLN A 9 -35.41 -29.94 -53.74
N GLU A 10 -34.49 -30.52 -54.51
CA GLU A 10 -33.76 -31.73 -54.09
C GLU A 10 -32.86 -31.45 -52.89
N ILE A 11 -32.29 -30.25 -52.81
CA ILE A 11 -31.49 -29.79 -51.66
C ILE A 11 -32.37 -29.66 -50.42
N ILE A 12 -33.58 -29.10 -50.56
CA ILE A 12 -34.55 -28.96 -49.48
C ILE A 12 -35.01 -30.35 -49.00
N ASP A 13 -35.31 -31.26 -49.92
CA ASP A 13 -35.75 -32.62 -49.56
C ASP A 13 -34.62 -33.43 -48.89
N ALA A 14 -33.38 -33.28 -49.36
CA ALA A 14 -32.20 -33.84 -48.70
C ALA A 14 -31.99 -33.25 -47.30
N GLY A 15 -32.21 -31.96 -47.12
CA GLY A 15 -32.14 -31.29 -45.82
C GLY A 15 -33.23 -31.77 -44.86
N LYS A 16 -34.47 -31.93 -45.33
CA LYS A 16 -35.57 -32.52 -44.53
C LYS A 16 -35.28 -33.96 -44.12
N ARG A 17 -34.73 -34.77 -45.03
CA ARG A 17 -34.28 -36.14 -44.72
C ARG A 17 -33.15 -36.16 -43.70
N LEU A 18 -32.21 -35.22 -43.78
CA LEU A 18 -31.14 -35.12 -42.78
C LEU A 18 -31.69 -34.66 -41.43
N GLN A 19 -32.63 -33.72 -41.44
CA GLN A 19 -33.34 -33.22 -40.26
C GLN A 19 -34.09 -34.33 -39.52
N SER A 20 -34.79 -35.22 -40.25
CA SER A 20 -35.55 -36.33 -39.65
C SER A 20 -34.66 -37.37 -38.97
N THR A 21 -33.37 -37.41 -39.29
CA THR A 21 -32.38 -38.25 -38.58
C THR A 21 -31.81 -37.61 -37.32
N GLY A 22 -32.26 -36.40 -36.96
CA GLY A 22 -31.78 -35.65 -35.79
C GLY A 22 -30.35 -35.13 -35.92
N LYS A 23 -29.76 -35.17 -37.13
CA LYS A 23 -28.39 -34.72 -37.39
C LYS A 23 -28.35 -33.25 -37.82
N ASN A 24 -27.29 -32.55 -37.42
CA ASN A 24 -27.05 -31.18 -37.86
C ASN A 24 -26.89 -31.11 -39.39
N ILE A 25 -27.56 -30.13 -40.00
CA ILE A 25 -27.61 -29.98 -41.45
C ILE A 25 -26.44 -29.12 -41.90
N THR A 26 -25.40 -29.79 -42.40
CA THR A 26 -24.18 -29.17 -42.93
C THR A 26 -24.12 -29.34 -44.45
N GLY A 27 -23.38 -28.45 -45.14
CA GLY A 27 -23.22 -28.54 -46.60
C GLY A 27 -22.61 -29.88 -47.06
N TYR A 28 -21.70 -30.46 -46.28
CA TYR A 28 -21.15 -31.79 -46.54
C TYR A 28 -22.14 -32.92 -46.25
N GLY A 29 -22.99 -32.75 -45.23
CA GLY A 29 -24.09 -33.68 -44.94
C GLY A 29 -25.09 -33.76 -46.10
N LEU A 30 -25.45 -32.60 -46.66
CA LEU A 30 -26.29 -32.49 -47.86
C LEU A 30 -25.62 -33.12 -49.08
N ARG A 31 -24.33 -32.83 -49.31
CA ARG A 31 -23.55 -33.43 -50.40
C ARG A 31 -23.48 -34.94 -50.30
N ARG A 32 -23.36 -35.50 -49.09
CA ARG A 32 -23.34 -36.94 -48.87
C ARG A 32 -24.66 -37.62 -49.27
N ILE A 33 -25.79 -36.94 -49.09
CA ILE A 33 -27.11 -37.45 -49.49
C ILE A 33 -27.31 -37.31 -51.00
N LEU A 34 -26.89 -36.18 -51.57
CA LEU A 34 -27.12 -35.85 -52.99
C LEU A 34 -26.06 -36.43 -53.94
N GLY A 35 -24.92 -36.90 -53.42
CA GLY A 35 -23.83 -37.49 -54.20
C GLY A 35 -22.96 -36.49 -54.97
N ALA A 36 -23.45 -35.27 -55.22
CA ALA A 36 -22.76 -34.22 -55.97
C ALA A 36 -23.08 -32.81 -55.43
N GLY A 37 -22.49 -31.79 -56.03
CA GLY A 37 -22.74 -30.38 -55.71
C GLY A 37 -21.74 -29.75 -54.74
N ASP A 38 -21.63 -28.41 -54.83
CA ASP A 38 -20.78 -27.60 -53.96
C ASP A 38 -21.40 -27.44 -52.56
N PRO A 39 -20.73 -27.89 -51.47
CA PRO A 39 -21.24 -27.78 -50.09
C PRO A 39 -21.70 -26.39 -49.68
N LYS A 40 -21.03 -25.32 -50.17
CA LYS A 40 -21.41 -23.94 -49.82
C LYS A 40 -22.77 -23.59 -50.42
N ARG A 41 -22.99 -23.90 -51.71
CA ARG A 41 -24.29 -23.71 -52.36
C ARG A 41 -25.39 -24.53 -51.68
N LEU A 42 -25.15 -25.81 -51.39
CA LEU A 42 -26.14 -26.69 -50.76
C LEU A 42 -26.60 -26.16 -49.40
N LYS A 43 -25.65 -25.72 -48.57
CA LYS A 43 -25.94 -25.14 -47.26
C LYS A 43 -26.70 -23.81 -47.38
N SER A 44 -26.28 -22.94 -48.30
CA SER A 44 -26.93 -21.64 -48.55
C SER A 44 -28.41 -21.79 -48.91
N VAL A 45 -28.75 -22.69 -49.84
CA VAL A 45 -30.14 -22.95 -50.25
C VAL A 45 -30.98 -23.50 -49.09
N TRP A 46 -30.41 -24.40 -48.28
CA TRP A 46 -31.09 -24.91 -47.09
C TRP A 46 -31.33 -23.83 -46.03
N ASP A 47 -30.34 -22.99 -45.77
CA ASP A 47 -30.45 -21.93 -44.76
C ASP A 47 -31.47 -20.87 -45.20
N GLU A 48 -31.53 -20.55 -46.49
CA GLU A 48 -32.56 -19.66 -47.06
C GLU A 48 -33.97 -20.24 -46.88
N PHE A 49 -34.17 -21.53 -47.19
CA PHE A 49 -35.44 -22.22 -46.96
C PHE A 49 -35.82 -22.25 -45.48
N SER A 50 -34.88 -22.61 -44.60
CA SER A 50 -35.13 -22.70 -43.16
C SER A 50 -35.45 -21.34 -42.53
N THR A 51 -34.88 -20.26 -43.06
CA THR A 51 -35.17 -18.90 -42.57
C THR A 51 -36.54 -18.45 -43.05
N LYS A 52 -36.88 -18.69 -44.33
CA LYS A 52 -38.21 -18.40 -44.89
C LYS A 52 -39.31 -19.20 -44.19
N ASP A 53 -39.14 -20.51 -43.99
CA ASP A 53 -40.10 -21.37 -43.27
C ASP A 53 -40.32 -20.93 -41.82
N LYS A 54 -39.28 -20.39 -41.14
CA LYS A 54 -39.44 -19.82 -39.78
C LYS A 54 -40.19 -18.50 -39.78
N ILE A 55 -39.93 -17.64 -40.77
CA ILE A 55 -40.60 -16.34 -40.88
C ILE A 55 -42.08 -16.57 -41.24
N ASP A 56 -42.37 -17.41 -42.22
CA ASP A 56 -43.73 -17.73 -42.66
C ASP A 56 -44.56 -18.35 -41.52
N ARG A 57 -43.98 -19.26 -40.74
CA ARG A 57 -44.63 -19.80 -39.53
C ARG A 57 -44.89 -18.74 -38.44
N ASN A 58 -44.04 -17.73 -38.32
CA ASN A 58 -44.23 -16.66 -37.34
C ASN A 58 -45.23 -15.60 -37.81
N THR A 59 -45.35 -15.35 -39.11
CA THR A 59 -46.33 -14.39 -39.66
C THR A 59 -47.76 -14.91 -39.59
N ASP A 60 -47.97 -16.23 -39.61
CA ASP A 60 -49.29 -16.85 -39.45
C ASP A 60 -49.73 -16.99 -37.99
N LEU A 61 -48.83 -16.74 -37.02
CA LEU A 61 -49.12 -16.78 -35.59
C LEU A 61 -49.48 -15.39 -35.06
N ARG A 62 -50.46 -14.73 -35.69
CA ARG A 62 -51.14 -13.63 -35.00
C ARG A 62 -51.90 -14.21 -33.81
N LEU A 63 -51.62 -13.68 -32.63
CA LEU A 63 -52.42 -14.00 -31.45
C LEU A 63 -53.86 -13.54 -31.72
N PRO A 64 -54.88 -14.39 -31.43
CA PRO A 64 -56.25 -13.95 -31.32
C PRO A 64 -56.36 -12.69 -30.46
N ALA A 65 -57.27 -11.78 -30.80
CA ALA A 65 -57.42 -10.50 -30.12
C ALA A 65 -57.64 -10.68 -28.60
N GLU A 66 -58.35 -11.72 -28.20
CA GLU A 66 -58.59 -12.06 -26.80
C GLU A 66 -57.30 -12.41 -26.04
N LEU A 67 -56.32 -13.01 -26.74
CA LEU A 67 -55.01 -13.30 -26.15
C LEU A 67 -54.09 -12.08 -26.15
N GLU A 68 -54.22 -11.17 -27.12
CA GLU A 68 -53.50 -9.90 -27.11
C GLU A 68 -53.92 -9.03 -25.91
N ASP A 69 -55.22 -8.95 -25.62
CA ASP A 69 -55.76 -8.21 -24.48
C ASP A 69 -55.28 -8.81 -23.14
N LEU A 70 -55.27 -10.14 -23.02
CA LEU A 70 -54.76 -10.87 -21.85
C LEU A 70 -53.26 -10.63 -21.62
N VAL A 71 -52.46 -10.57 -22.69
CA VAL A 71 -51.03 -10.26 -22.61
C VAL A 71 -50.83 -8.81 -22.16
N ALA A 72 -51.58 -7.86 -22.72
CA ALA A 72 -51.49 -6.45 -22.33
C ALA A 72 -51.91 -6.22 -20.87
N GLU A 73 -52.95 -6.92 -20.39
CA GLU A 73 -53.37 -6.88 -18.99
C GLU A 73 -52.29 -7.46 -18.06
N LEU A 74 -51.66 -8.57 -18.45
CA LEU A 74 -50.55 -9.15 -17.69
C LEU A 74 -49.33 -8.23 -17.64
N GLU A 75 -48.96 -7.61 -18.77
CA GLU A 75 -47.87 -6.64 -18.85
C GLU A 75 -48.12 -5.46 -17.92
N ASN A 76 -49.33 -4.90 -17.94
CA ASN A 76 -49.71 -3.80 -17.04
C ASN A 76 -49.64 -4.22 -15.57
N ASN A 77 -50.20 -5.38 -15.21
CA ASN A 77 -50.12 -5.91 -13.85
C ASN A 77 -48.67 -6.11 -13.37
N LEU A 78 -47.79 -6.63 -14.24
CA LEU A 78 -46.38 -6.80 -13.92
C LEU A 78 -45.68 -5.45 -13.72
N VAL A 79 -45.96 -4.46 -14.57
CA VAL A 79 -45.40 -3.11 -14.44
C VAL A 79 -45.88 -2.43 -13.16
N GLU A 80 -47.17 -2.57 -12.82
CA GLU A 80 -47.77 -2.04 -11.60
C GLU A 80 -47.18 -2.66 -10.33
N GLN A 81 -46.76 -3.92 -10.36
CA GLN A 81 -46.11 -4.59 -9.23
C GLN A 81 -44.61 -4.27 -9.14
N ILE A 82 -43.89 -4.21 -10.27
CA ILE A 82 -42.44 -3.98 -10.28
C ILE A 82 -42.08 -2.56 -9.85
N ARG A 83 -42.89 -1.56 -10.26
CA ARG A 83 -42.62 -0.15 -9.96
C ARG A 83 -42.54 0.15 -8.45
N PRO A 84 -43.52 -0.21 -7.60
CA PRO A 84 -43.43 0.05 -6.15
C PRO A 84 -42.31 -0.74 -5.49
N LEU A 85 -42.07 -2.00 -5.91
CA LEU A 85 -40.93 -2.80 -5.40
C LEU A 85 -39.59 -2.11 -5.69
N THR A 86 -39.42 -1.59 -6.91
CA THR A 86 -38.20 -0.86 -7.30
C THR A 86 -38.00 0.39 -6.45
N VAL A 87 -39.06 1.15 -6.20
CA VAL A 87 -39.02 2.35 -5.33
C VAL A 87 -38.66 1.97 -3.89
N GLN A 88 -39.25 0.89 -3.35
CA GLN A 88 -38.94 0.42 -1.99
C GLN A 88 -37.49 -0.05 -1.86
N ILE A 89 -36.97 -0.79 -2.83
CA ILE A 89 -35.57 -1.22 -2.85
C ILE A 89 -34.64 0.01 -2.89
N TYR A 90 -34.95 0.99 -3.76
CA TYR A 90 -34.17 2.21 -3.87
C TYR A 90 -34.17 3.01 -2.55
N ASP A 91 -35.33 3.20 -1.92
CA ASP A 91 -35.44 3.89 -0.63
C ASP A 91 -34.66 3.16 0.48
N GLY A 92 -34.74 1.82 0.53
CA GLY A 92 -33.97 1.01 1.46
C GLY A 92 -32.46 1.14 1.24
N ALA A 93 -32.01 1.08 -0.01
CA ALA A 93 -30.61 1.26 -0.37
C ALA A 93 -30.11 2.67 -0.03
N LEU A 94 -30.92 3.70 -0.27
CA LEU A 94 -30.59 5.08 0.05
C LEU A 94 -30.45 5.28 1.57
N LYS A 95 -31.39 4.75 2.36
CA LYS A 95 -31.32 4.79 3.83
C LYS A 95 -30.11 4.03 4.37
N ALA A 96 -29.80 2.87 3.82
CA ALA A 96 -28.61 2.10 4.21
C ALA A 96 -27.32 2.89 3.92
N ALA A 97 -27.21 3.48 2.73
CA ALA A 97 -26.06 4.31 2.36
C ALA A 97 -25.93 5.55 3.26
N GLN A 98 -27.04 6.25 3.54
CA GLN A 98 -27.04 7.40 4.46
C GLN A 98 -26.59 7.02 5.87
N ARG A 99 -27.07 5.88 6.38
CA ARG A 99 -26.67 5.36 7.68
C ARG A 99 -25.17 5.04 7.71
N GLN A 100 -24.67 4.33 6.70
CA GLN A 100 -23.25 4.01 6.59
C GLN A 100 -22.39 5.28 6.55
N VAL A 101 -22.77 6.27 5.74
CA VAL A 101 -22.06 7.56 5.68
C VAL A 101 -22.07 8.26 7.04
N SER A 102 -23.19 8.24 7.76
CA SER A 102 -23.28 8.86 9.07
C SER A 102 -22.40 8.15 10.11
N GLU A 103 -22.38 6.81 10.11
CA GLU A 103 -21.55 6.00 11.00
C GLU A 103 -20.06 6.24 10.70
N THR A 104 -19.64 6.13 9.45
CA THR A 104 -18.26 6.40 9.04
C THR A 104 -17.84 7.85 9.31
N SER A 105 -18.73 8.83 9.09
CA SER A 105 -18.43 10.23 9.41
C SER A 105 -18.22 10.43 10.91
N ARG A 106 -18.98 9.73 11.75
CA ARG A 106 -18.80 9.77 13.21
C ARG A 106 -17.48 9.13 13.63
N GLU A 107 -17.14 7.97 13.09
CA GLU A 107 -15.88 7.28 13.36
C GLU A 107 -14.67 8.13 12.95
N LEU A 108 -14.71 8.73 11.75
CA LEU A 108 -13.63 9.62 11.28
C LEU A 108 -13.48 10.86 12.15
N LYS A 109 -14.58 11.45 12.65
CA LYS A 109 -14.51 12.57 13.59
C LYS A 109 -13.88 12.16 14.92
N GLN A 110 -14.24 10.98 15.43
CA GLN A 110 -13.68 10.45 16.67
C GLN A 110 -12.17 10.20 16.52
N LEU A 111 -11.77 9.50 15.45
CA LEU A 111 -10.36 9.24 15.14
C LEU A 111 -9.57 10.54 14.97
N LYS A 112 -10.16 11.55 14.31
CA LYS A 112 -9.54 12.86 14.17
C LYS A 112 -9.26 13.51 15.53
N LEU A 113 -10.23 13.48 16.44
CA LEU A 113 -10.05 14.06 17.79
C LEU A 113 -8.97 13.31 18.59
N GLU A 114 -8.91 11.98 18.46
CA GLU A 114 -7.87 11.16 19.09
C GLU A 114 -6.48 11.50 18.56
N ILE A 115 -6.32 11.62 17.23
CA ILE A 115 -5.06 12.03 16.61
C ILE A 115 -4.68 13.46 17.02
N GLU A 116 -5.62 14.40 17.07
CA GLU A 116 -5.36 15.77 17.53
C GLU A 116 -4.87 15.80 18.98
N ALA A 117 -5.43 14.96 19.86
CA ALA A 117 -4.96 14.81 21.22
C ALA A 117 -3.55 14.18 21.29
N GLU A 118 -3.31 13.11 20.53
CA GLU A 118 -2.00 12.44 20.48
C GLU A 118 -0.88 13.35 19.95
N ILE A 119 -1.20 14.22 18.98
CA ILE A 119 -0.26 15.25 18.48
C ILE A 119 0.08 16.25 19.60
N LEU A 120 -0.89 16.68 20.40
CA LEU A 120 -0.64 17.58 21.51
C LEU A 120 0.25 16.93 22.57
N ASP A 121 -0.02 15.68 22.93
CA ASP A 121 0.79 14.91 23.87
C ASP A 121 2.23 14.71 23.35
N ALA A 122 2.38 14.35 22.06
CA ALA A 122 3.69 14.21 21.43
C ALA A 122 4.49 15.52 21.44
N ASN A 123 3.84 16.66 21.18
CA ASN A 123 4.48 17.97 21.25
C ASN A 123 4.95 18.30 22.67
N ALA A 124 4.15 17.99 23.69
CA ALA A 124 4.55 18.19 25.08
C ALA A 124 5.75 17.33 25.48
N ILE A 125 5.81 16.08 24.98
CA ILE A 125 6.96 15.20 25.19
C ILE A 125 8.21 15.76 24.49
N ILE A 126 8.07 16.27 23.25
CA ILE A 126 9.19 16.89 22.54
C ILE A 126 9.72 18.09 23.32
N GLU A 127 8.84 18.95 23.85
CA GLU A 127 9.24 20.12 24.65
C GLU A 127 10.00 19.70 25.93
N ASP A 128 9.53 18.69 26.66
CA ASP A 128 10.24 18.14 27.84
C ASP A 128 11.61 17.55 27.45
N LEU A 129 11.70 16.83 26.33
CA LEU A 129 12.97 16.27 25.85
C LEU A 129 13.94 17.37 25.41
N GLU A 130 13.46 18.41 24.73
CA GLU A 130 14.26 19.57 24.34
C GLU A 130 14.80 20.31 25.56
N GLN A 131 13.97 20.49 26.59
CA GLN A 131 14.40 21.11 27.85
C GLN A 131 15.48 20.28 28.55
N ARG A 132 15.28 18.95 28.66
CA ARG A 132 16.29 18.06 29.25
C ARG A 132 17.59 18.04 28.47
N LEU A 133 17.51 18.13 27.13
CA LEU A 133 18.68 18.19 26.28
C LEU A 133 19.46 19.49 26.53
N ALA A 134 18.76 20.62 26.63
CA ALA A 134 19.35 21.92 26.95
C ALA A 134 20.04 21.89 28.33
N ASP A 135 19.35 21.38 29.36
CA ASP A 135 19.92 21.24 30.71
C ASP A 135 21.16 20.35 30.73
N SER A 136 21.12 19.21 30.02
CA SER A 136 22.26 18.30 29.93
C SER A 136 23.44 18.92 29.18
N ALA A 137 23.17 19.70 28.12
CA ALA A 137 24.20 20.41 27.37
C ALA A 137 24.87 21.48 28.24
N GLN A 138 24.08 22.24 29.01
CA GLN A 138 24.60 23.23 29.95
C GLN A 138 25.49 22.58 31.01
N ARG A 139 25.05 21.49 31.66
CA ARG A 139 25.86 20.77 32.65
C ARG A 139 27.15 20.23 32.06
N LEU A 140 27.12 19.75 30.83
CA LEU A 140 28.32 19.26 30.14
C LEU A 140 29.31 20.40 29.88
N GLN A 141 28.80 21.60 29.52
CA GLN A 141 29.64 22.78 29.38
C GLN A 141 30.26 23.19 30.72
N GLU A 142 29.45 23.30 31.77
CA GLU A 142 29.92 23.68 33.12
C GLU A 142 31.00 22.71 33.62
N THR A 143 30.76 21.40 33.54
CA THR A 143 31.74 20.38 33.94
C THR A 143 32.99 20.39 33.08
N SER A 144 32.89 20.69 31.78
CA SER A 144 34.05 20.87 30.90
C SER A 144 34.88 22.09 31.30
N GLU A 145 34.25 23.19 31.71
CA GLU A 145 34.93 24.40 32.17
C GLU A 145 35.61 24.15 33.53
N GLU A 146 34.93 23.49 34.47
CA GLU A 146 35.49 23.08 35.76
C GLU A 146 36.69 22.14 35.59
N LEU A 147 36.59 21.16 34.68
CA LEU A 147 37.70 20.25 34.37
C LEU A 147 38.91 21.02 33.88
N LYS A 148 38.73 21.96 32.94
CA LYS A 148 39.82 22.79 32.42
C LYS A 148 40.46 23.64 33.53
N GLN A 149 39.66 24.26 34.39
CA GLN A 149 40.18 25.03 35.52
C GLN A 149 40.98 24.16 36.49
N SER A 150 40.50 22.94 36.77
CA SER A 150 41.19 21.97 37.61
C SER A 150 42.52 21.52 37.00
N GLU A 151 42.57 21.28 35.69
CA GLU A 151 43.80 20.96 34.97
C GLU A 151 44.83 22.11 35.01
N GLU A 152 44.39 23.34 34.81
CA GLU A 152 45.25 24.53 34.92
C GLU A 152 45.79 24.72 36.34
N ALA A 153 44.95 24.50 37.36
CA ALA A 153 45.36 24.55 38.76
C ALA A 153 46.38 23.44 39.07
N ARG A 154 46.13 22.21 38.62
CA ARG A 154 47.06 21.08 38.76
C ARG A 154 48.41 21.41 38.16
N TYR A 155 48.44 21.98 36.96
CA TYR A 155 49.68 22.37 36.29
C TYR A 155 50.47 23.44 37.06
N LYS A 156 49.77 24.41 37.66
CA LYS A 156 50.40 25.44 38.51
C LYS A 156 51.02 24.81 39.76
N TYR A 157 50.29 23.95 40.47
CA TYR A 157 50.79 23.28 41.67
C TYR A 157 51.93 22.32 41.35
N GLU A 158 51.87 21.60 40.24
CA GLU A 158 52.95 20.72 39.78
C GLU A 158 54.24 21.50 39.51
N ARG A 159 54.15 22.64 38.81
CA ARG A 159 55.31 23.53 38.62
C ARG A 159 55.85 24.07 39.94
N GLN A 160 54.99 24.50 40.86
CA GLN A 160 55.42 24.97 42.18
C GLN A 160 56.14 23.86 42.96
N ALA A 161 55.60 22.64 42.96
CA ALA A 161 56.21 21.50 43.62
C ALA A 161 57.61 21.19 43.05
N ILE A 162 57.77 21.24 41.72
CA ILE A 162 59.08 21.05 41.07
C ILE A 162 60.07 22.15 41.50
N THR A 163 59.64 23.42 41.54
CA THR A 163 60.51 24.52 41.97
C THR A 163 60.93 24.39 43.43
N LEU A 164 59.98 24.08 44.32
CA LEU A 164 60.26 23.86 45.74
C LEU A 164 61.20 22.67 45.96
N ASP A 165 61.03 21.57 45.22
CA ASP A 165 61.94 20.43 45.30
C ASP A 165 63.37 20.80 44.88
N ALA A 166 63.52 21.60 43.82
CA ALA A 166 64.81 22.12 43.39
C ALA A 166 65.45 23.04 44.46
N GLU A 167 64.68 23.94 45.07
CA GLU A 167 65.16 24.81 46.16
C GLU A 167 65.59 24.00 47.39
N VAL A 168 64.81 22.99 47.78
CA VAL A 168 65.14 22.09 48.89
C VAL A 168 66.44 21.33 48.62
N ASN A 169 66.62 20.82 47.39
CA ASN A 169 67.84 20.12 47.00
C ASN A 169 69.06 21.06 47.03
N GLN A 170 68.92 22.29 46.54
CA GLN A 170 69.99 23.30 46.60
C GLN A 170 70.37 23.67 48.05
N LEU A 171 69.37 23.83 48.94
CA LEU A 171 69.64 24.09 50.35
C LEU A 171 70.35 22.92 51.04
N ARG A 172 69.99 21.68 50.71
CA ARG A 172 70.69 20.48 51.20
C ARG A 172 72.14 20.45 50.75
N GLU A 173 72.40 20.73 49.47
CA GLU A 173 73.76 20.80 48.93
C GLU A 173 74.60 21.89 49.63
N ASN A 174 74.05 23.10 49.79
CA ASN A 174 74.72 24.20 50.48
C ASN A 174 75.01 23.89 51.94
N SER A 175 74.06 23.29 52.68
CA SER A 175 74.26 22.86 54.06
C SER A 175 75.39 21.82 54.16
N THR A 176 75.44 20.87 53.21
CA THR A 176 76.49 19.85 53.14
C THR A 176 77.86 20.49 52.87
N TYR A 177 77.92 21.50 52.00
CA TYR A 177 79.15 22.26 51.74
C TYR A 177 79.62 23.05 52.98
N GLU A 178 78.70 23.69 53.69
CA GLU A 178 79.01 24.40 54.94
C GLU A 178 79.56 23.45 56.03
N GLU A 179 78.99 22.26 56.16
CA GLU A 179 79.47 21.23 57.08
C GLU A 179 80.89 20.75 56.72
N LEU A 180 81.17 20.54 55.44
CA LEU A 180 82.50 20.19 54.95
C LEU A 180 83.52 21.32 55.23
N MET A 181 83.15 22.58 54.99
CA MET A 181 84.00 23.73 55.27
C MET A 181 84.33 23.88 56.76
N LYS A 182 83.33 23.71 57.65
CA LYS A 182 83.56 23.69 59.10
C LYS A 182 84.54 22.57 59.49
N ARG A 183 84.44 21.40 58.85
CA ARG A 183 85.35 20.29 59.11
C ARG A 183 86.79 20.57 58.66
N ILE A 184 86.97 21.19 57.50
CA ILE A 184 88.29 21.58 56.98
C ILE A 184 88.95 22.61 57.92
N LEU A 185 88.23 23.66 58.31
CA LEU A 185 88.73 24.66 59.27
C LEU A 185 89.11 24.05 60.63
N ALA A 186 88.34 23.08 61.11
CA ALA A 186 88.66 22.33 62.34
C ALA A 186 89.92 21.47 62.22
N LEU A 187 90.24 20.98 61.02
CA LEU A 187 91.47 20.22 60.75
C LEU A 187 92.68 21.15 60.59
N GLU A 188 92.53 22.28 59.91
CA GLU A 188 93.61 23.28 59.76
C GLU A 188 93.99 23.94 61.09
N SER A 189 93.02 24.21 61.97
CA SER A 189 93.29 24.72 63.31
C SER A 189 93.98 23.69 64.21
N LYS A 190 93.74 22.39 64.02
CA LYS A 190 94.51 21.32 64.69
C LYS A 190 95.92 21.15 64.12
N GLY A 191 96.13 21.35 62.82
CA GLY A 191 97.43 21.23 62.18
C GLY A 191 98.42 22.38 62.47
N LYS A 192 97.93 23.55 62.92
CA LYS A 192 98.78 24.69 63.32
C LYS A 192 99.25 24.68 64.78
N ASN A 193 98.77 23.74 65.59
CA ASN A 193 99.08 23.61 67.03
C ASN A 193 99.96 22.38 67.37
N GLY A 194 100.64 21.78 66.39
CA GLY A 194 101.65 20.72 66.58
C GLY A 194 102.96 21.12 65.94
#